data_AF-G7ECI7-F1
#
_entry.id   AF-G7ECI7-F1
#
_cell.length_a   1.000
_cell.length_b   1.000
_cell.length_c   1.000
_cell.angle_alpha   90.00
_cell.angle_beta   90.00
_cell.angle_gamma   90.00
#
_symmetry.space_group_name_H-M   'P 1'
#
loop_
_entity.id
_entity.type
_entity.pdbx_description
1 polymer ?
#
loop_
_entity_poly.entity_id
_entity_poly.type
_entity_poly.pdbx_seq_one_letter_code
_entity_poly.pdbx_strand_id
1 'polypeptide(L)' 'MKRFQFEILFFLTMLFINGVYYYQEGYFKPSGGLILASIFIAIEIVIYLIESINKKYKKRTNN' A
#
# COMPACT_ATOMS: atom_id res chain seq x y z
N MET A 1 -1.60 -5.65 12.13
CA MET A 1 -1.52 -4.19 12.36
C MET A 1 -0.10 -3.63 12.25
N LYS A 2 0.92 -4.14 12.97
CA LYS A 2 2.31 -3.63 12.87
C LYS A 2 2.88 -3.66 11.44
N ARG A 3 2.57 -4.71 10.67
CA ARG A 3 3.01 -4.85 9.27
C ARG A 3 2.39 -3.80 8.33
N PHE A 4 1.07 -3.59 8.39
CA PHE A 4 0.38 -2.56 7.59
C PHE A 4 0.91 -1.15 7.89
N GLN A 5 1.15 -0.83 9.17
CA GLN A 5 1.75 0.45 9.56
C GLN A 5 3.16 0.61 8.98
N PHE A 6 3.97 -0.46 8.98
CA PHE A 6 5.28 -0.45 8.35
C PHE A 6 5.20 -0.23 6.84
N GLU A 7 4.30 -0.94 6.14
CA GLU A 7 4.13 -0.81 4.68
C GLU A 7 3.70 0.61 4.28
N ILE A 8 2.77 1.22 5.05
CA ILE A 8 2.39 2.63 4.88
C ILE A 8 3.59 3.55 5.11
N LEU A 9 4.33 3.37 6.20
CA LEU A 9 5.48 4.22 6.51
C LEU A 9 6.58 4.10 5.45
N PHE A 10 6.83 2.88 4.97
CA PHE A 10 7.77 2.58 3.90
C PHE A 10 7.37 3.26 2.60
N PHE A 11 6.09 3.17 2.22
CA PHE A 11 5.56 3.87 1.04
C PHE A 11 5.68 5.38 1.16
N LEU A 12 5.29 5.97 2.29
CA LEU A 12 5.40 7.41 2.51
C LEU A 12 6.85 7.88 2.42
N THR A 13 7.79 7.09 2.94
CA THR A 13 9.23 7.39 2.85
C THR A 13 9.70 7.36 1.39
N MET A 14 9.33 6.33 0.63
CA MET A 14 9.68 6.22 -0.79
C MET A 14 9.04 7.32 -1.62
N LEU A 15 7.80 7.70 -1.31
CA LEU A 15 7.09 8.79 -1.97
C LEU A 15 7.76 10.13 -1.69
N PHE A 16 8.17 10.37 -0.43
CA PHE A 16 8.88 11.59 -0.06
C PHE A 16 10.21 11.70 -0.78
N ILE A 17 11.01 10.63 -0.82
CA ILE A 17 12.28 10.59 -1.55
C ILE A 17 12.05 10.90 -3.04
N ASN A 18 11.04 10.28 -3.67
CA ASN A 18 10.69 10.56 -5.06
C ASN A 18 10.23 12.01 -5.27
N GLY A 19 9.52 12.60 -4.31
CA GLY A 19 9.11 14.01 -4.35
C GLY A 19 10.31 14.97 -4.30
N VAL A 20 11.34 14.63 -3.51
CA VAL A 20 12.59 15.40 -3.49
C VAL A 20 13.32 15.31 -4.83
N TYR A 21 13.46 14.09 -5.39
CA TYR A 21 14.06 13.91 -6.71
C TYR A 21 13.24 14.59 -7.81
N TYR A 22 11.90 14.55 -7.74
CA TYR A 22 11.03 15.28 -8.66
C TYR A 22 11.30 16.79 -8.64
N TYR A 23 11.44 17.37 -7.45
CA TYR A 23 11.77 18.79 -7.30
C TYR A 23 13.14 19.13 -7.89
N GLN A 24 14.11 18.23 -7.80
CA GLN A 24 15.46 18.42 -8.35
C GLN A 24 15.52 18.23 -9.87
N GLU A 25 14.87 17.18 -10.40
CA GLU A 25 14.95 16.81 -11.82
C GLU A 25 13.90 17.51 -12.69
N GLY A 26 12.82 18.03 -12.10
CA GLY A 26 11.74 18.74 -12.80
C GLY A 26 10.72 17.84 -13.51
N TYR A 27 10.90 16.52 -13.48
CA TYR A 27 9.96 15.54 -14.03
C TYR A 27 9.85 14.31 -13.12
N PHE A 28 8.66 13.71 -13.07
CA PHE A 28 8.40 12.63 -12.12
C PHE A 28 8.86 11.30 -12.71
N LYS A 29 9.91 10.73 -12.13
CA LYS A 29 10.42 9.41 -12.48
C LYS A 29 10.32 8.48 -11.28
N PRO A 30 9.31 7.59 -11.23
CA PRO A 30 9.11 6.73 -10.07
C PRO A 30 10.31 5.79 -9.92
N SER A 31 10.93 5.82 -8.74
CA SER A 31 12.00 4.91 -8.38
C SER A 31 11.46 3.48 -8.23
N GLY A 32 12.31 2.48 -8.47
CA GLY A 32 11.95 1.07 -8.25
C GLY A 32 11.44 0.80 -6.82
N GLY A 33 11.97 1.52 -5.83
CA GLY A 33 11.49 1.44 -4.44
C GLY A 33 10.05 1.91 -4.27
N LEU A 34 9.65 3.01 -4.93
CA LEU A 34 8.27 3.49 -4.88
C LEU A 34 7.31 2.54 -5.60
N ILE A 35 7.74 1.95 -6.72
CA ILE A 35 6.94 0.96 -7.45
C ILE A 35 6.67 -0.25 -6.55
N LEU A 36 7.71 -0.81 -5.91
CA LEU A 36 7.57 -1.95 -4.99
C LEU A 36 6.71 -1.60 -3.77
N ALA A 37 6.91 -0.44 -3.16
CA ALA A 37 6.12 0.01 -2.02
C ALA A 37 4.63 0.13 -2.38
N SER A 38 4.33 0.64 -3.58
CA SER A 38 2.96 0.77 -4.09
C SER A 38 2.29 -0.60 -4.27
N ILE A 39 3.02 -1.57 -4.83
CA ILE A 39 2.52 -2.94 -5.04
C ILE A 39 2.20 -3.60 -3.70
N PHE A 40 3.08 -3.48 -2.69
CA PHE A 40 2.83 -4.09 -1.38
C PHE A 40 1.58 -3.54 -0.71
N ILE A 41 1.39 -2.22 -0.70
CA ILE A 41 0.17 -1.61 -0.16
C ILE A 41 -1.07 -2.08 -0.91
N ALA A 42 -1.02 -2.14 -2.24
CA ALA A 42 -2.15 -2.60 -3.04
C ALA A 42 -2.56 -4.04 -2.69
N ILE A 43 -1.58 -4.94 -2.54
CA ILE A 43 -1.82 -6.34 -2.13
C ILE A 43 -2.47 -6.40 -0.76
N GLU A 44 -1.95 -5.69 0.23
CA GLU A 44 -2.45 -5.73 1.61
C GLU A 44 -3.90 -5.18 1.70
N ILE A 45 -4.23 -4.13 0.92
CA ILE A 45 -5.60 -3.62 0.79
C ILE A 45 -6.53 -4.68 0.20
N VAL A 46 -6.11 -5.36 -0.87
CA VAL A 46 -6.91 -6.42 -1.51
C VAL A 46 -7.15 -7.57 -0.54
N ILE A 47 -6.13 -8.02 0.19
CA ILE A 47 -6.27 -9.05 1.22
C ILE A 47 -7.27 -8.62 2.29
N TYR A 48 -7.15 -7.39 2.79
CA TYR A 48 -8.07 -6.86 3.79
C TYR A 48 -9.53 -6.82 3.30
N LEU A 49 -9.75 -6.42 2.05
CA LEU A 49 -11.07 -6.43 1.44
C LEU A 49 -11.64 -7.86 1.32
N ILE A 50 -10.83 -8.81 0.86
CA ILE A 50 -11.23 -10.23 0.77
C ILE A 50 -11.59 -10.79 2.15
N GLU A 51 -10.78 -10.52 3.18
CA GLU A 51 -11.08 -10.95 4.55
C GLU A 51 -12.39 -10.36 5.07
N SER A 52 -12.62 -9.07 4.82
CA SER A 52 -13.84 -8.37 5.23
C SER A 52 -15.08 -8.96 4.55
N ILE A 53 -14.99 -9.21 3.25
CA ILE A 53 -16.03 -9.88 2.46
C ILE A 53 -16.29 -11.29 3.01
N ASN A 54 -15.25 -12.11 3.20
CA ASN A 54 -15.38 -13.46 3.73
C ASN A 54 -16.01 -13.50 5.13
N LYS A 55 -15.63 -12.59 6.03
CA LYS A 55 -16.27 -12.47 7.35
C LYS A 55 -17.75 -12.11 7.23
N LYS A 56 -18.11 -11.21 6.30
CA LYS A 56 -19.51 -10.82 6.04
C LYS A 56 -20.33 -11.98 5.48
N TYR A 57 -19.77 -12.77 4.55
CA TYR A 57 -20.43 -13.95 4.00
C TYR A 57 -20.63 -15.03 5.05
N LYS A 58 -19.58 -15.38 5.81
CA LYS A 58 -19.67 -16.41 6.86
C LYS A 58 -20.71 -16.07 7.93
N LYS A 59 -20.86 -14.78 8.29
CA LYS A 59 -21.89 -14.32 9.24
C LYS A 59 -23.32 -14.49 8.70
N ARG A 60 -23.53 -14.47 7.39
CA ARG A 60 -24.85 -14.67 6.76
C ARG A 60 -25.23 -16.13 6.62
N THR A 61 -24.26 -17.03 6.48
CA THR A 61 -24.52 -18.48 6.33
C THR A 61 -24.74 -19.20 7.66
N ASN A 62 -24.24 -18.65 8.77
CA ASN A 62 -24.42 -19.19 10.13
C ASN A 62 -25.63 -18.60 10.89
N ASN A 63 -26.46 -17.79 10.23
CA ASN A 63 -27.74 -17.27 10.72
C ASN A 63 -28.87 -17.95 9.95
#